data_AF-A0A4Y2PHQ7-F1
#
_entry.id   AF-A0A4Y2PHQ7-F1
#
_cell.length_a   1.000
_cell.length_b   1.000
_cell.length_c   1.000
_cell.angle_alpha   90.00
_cell.angle_beta   90.00
_cell.angle_gamma   90.00
#
_symmetry.space_group_name_H-M   'P 1'
#
loop_
_entity.id
_entity.type
_entity.pdbx_description
1 polymer ?
#
loop_
_entity_poly.entity_id
_entity_poly.type
_entity_poly.pdbx_seq_one_letter_code
_entity_poly.pdbx_strand_id
1 'polypeptide(L)'
;MFRQAYELLSTKISANNLADAVDMILKSAKLHQNIEDILSFSVFLSYVLVFVNFLNLVSVNAVDFECPFVRFRIIASVIVFLWTLFNFFKMTLIGTKIIDVCDEWKLLQKDIVRNCTKTETSNADELTCLMLVLEVTKVDIFFTGWGMFQLDRRLLLTMVEAIVTYSVLIATL
;
A
#
# COMPACT_ATOMS: atom_id res chain seq x y z
N MET A 1 17.04 0.78 -15.08
CA MET A 1 17.35 -0.63 -14.77
C MET A 1 16.27 -1.59 -15.29
N PHE A 2 15.03 -1.56 -14.78
CA PHE A 2 13.99 -2.51 -15.24
C PHE A 2 13.55 -2.34 -16.71
N ARG A 3 13.45 -1.09 -17.19
CA ARG A 3 13.12 -0.81 -18.60
C ARG A 3 14.18 -1.34 -19.58
N GLN A 4 15.45 -1.31 -19.19
CA GLN A 4 16.55 -1.92 -19.95
C GLN A 4 16.46 -3.45 -19.94
N ALA A 5 16.14 -4.07 -18.80
CA ALA A 5 15.90 -5.51 -18.72
C ALA A 5 14.71 -5.95 -19.60
N TYR A 6 13.64 -5.16 -19.61
CA TYR A 6 12.49 -5.35 -20.50
C TYR A 6 12.88 -5.24 -21.99
N GLU A 7 13.63 -4.20 -22.39
CA GLU A 7 14.09 -4.04 -23.77
C GLU A 7 14.99 -5.20 -24.22
N LEU A 8 15.89 -5.65 -23.35
CA LEU A 8 16.76 -6.81 -23.59
C LEU A 8 15.97 -8.12 -23.72
N LEU A 9 15.00 -8.36 -22.84
CA LEU A 9 14.12 -9.53 -22.91
C LEU A 9 13.18 -9.50 -24.13
N SER A 10 12.79 -8.31 -24.60
CA SER A 10 11.96 -8.15 -25.81
C SER A 10 12.73 -8.42 -27.11
N THR A 11 14.07 -8.32 -27.07
CA THR A 11 14.93 -8.42 -28.27
C THR A 11 15.71 -9.73 -28.33
N LYS A 12 16.06 -10.35 -27.19
CA LYS A 12 16.76 -11.64 -27.16
C LYS A 12 16.51 -12.43 -25.87
N ILE A 13 15.75 -13.51 -25.99
CA ILE A 13 15.55 -14.48 -24.89
C ILE A 13 16.83 -15.29 -24.75
N SER A 14 17.45 -15.25 -23.56
CA SER A 14 18.56 -16.14 -23.20
C SER A 14 18.42 -16.54 -21.73
N ALA A 15 18.91 -17.72 -21.38
CA ALA A 15 18.86 -18.23 -20.00
C ALA A 15 19.51 -17.27 -18.99
N ASN A 16 20.61 -16.59 -19.36
CA ASN A 16 21.28 -15.61 -18.51
C ASN A 16 20.40 -14.36 -18.26
N ASN A 17 19.74 -13.84 -19.31
CA ASN A 17 18.85 -12.67 -19.17
C ASN A 17 17.60 -13.00 -18.33
N LEU A 18 17.09 -14.24 -18.45
CA LEU A 18 15.98 -14.71 -17.62
C LEU A 18 16.40 -14.90 -16.16
N ALA A 19 17.58 -15.49 -15.91
CA ALA A 19 18.10 -15.67 -14.56
C ALA A 19 18.30 -14.31 -13.85
N ASP A 20 18.87 -13.33 -14.54
CA ASP A 20 19.03 -11.96 -14.04
C ASP A 20 17.67 -11.30 -13.73
N ALA A 21 16.66 -11.54 -14.56
CA ALA A 21 15.31 -11.04 -14.33
C ALA A 21 14.65 -11.70 -13.10
N VAL A 22 14.79 -13.01 -12.93
CA VAL A 22 14.30 -13.74 -11.75
C VAL A 22 14.96 -13.22 -10.48
N ASP A 23 16.29 -13.03 -10.48
CA ASP A 23 17.03 -12.48 -9.34
C ASP A 23 16.58 -11.04 -9.01
N MET A 24 16.37 -10.20 -10.04
CA MET A 24 15.81 -8.85 -9.84
C MET A 24 14.40 -8.87 -9.23
N ILE A 25 13.53 -9.78 -9.68
CA ILE A 25 12.18 -9.90 -9.12
C ILE A 25 12.24 -10.40 -7.67
N LEU A 26 13.06 -11.42 -7.37
CA LEU A 26 13.24 -11.93 -6.01
C LEU A 26 13.78 -10.87 -5.06
N LYS A 27 14.80 -10.11 -5.48
CA LYS A 27 15.35 -8.99 -4.70
C LYS A 27 14.29 -7.96 -4.40
N SER A 28 13.41 -7.68 -5.35
CA SER A 28 12.36 -6.72 -5.10
C SER A 28 11.20 -7.24 -4.28
N ALA A 29 10.82 -8.51 -4.42
CA ALA A 29 9.83 -9.12 -3.54
C ALA A 29 10.32 -9.06 -2.07
N LYS A 30 11.60 -9.35 -1.85
CA LYS A 30 12.23 -9.22 -0.53
C LYS A 30 12.26 -7.77 -0.02
N LEU A 31 12.55 -6.81 -0.91
CA LEU A 31 12.54 -5.40 -0.56
C LEU A 31 11.13 -4.91 -0.22
N HIS A 32 10.12 -5.33 -0.97
CA HIS A 32 8.70 -5.08 -0.66
C HIS A 32 8.35 -5.61 0.73
N GLN A 33 8.68 -6.87 1.02
CA GLN A 33 8.37 -7.49 2.30
C GLN A 33 9.04 -6.76 3.48
N ASN A 34 10.30 -6.35 3.33
CA ASN A 34 10.98 -5.54 4.34
C ASN A 34 10.31 -4.18 4.56
N ILE A 35 9.83 -3.53 3.49
CA ILE A 35 9.09 -2.27 3.61
C ILE A 35 7.76 -2.53 4.30
N GLU A 36 7.04 -3.58 3.93
CA GLU A 36 5.77 -3.96 4.53
C GLU A 36 5.92 -4.25 6.02
N ASP A 37 6.92 -5.02 6.45
CA ASP A 37 7.16 -5.34 7.87
C ASP A 37 7.38 -4.07 8.72
N ILE A 38 8.08 -3.07 8.18
CA ILE A 38 8.35 -1.80 8.87
C ILE A 38 7.13 -0.87 8.82
N LEU A 39 6.48 -0.78 7.66
CA LEU A 39 5.39 0.17 7.42
C LEU A 39 4.08 -0.29 8.06
N SER A 40 3.83 -1.61 8.10
CA SER A 40 2.59 -2.22 8.59
C SER A 40 2.21 -1.74 9.98
N PHE A 41 3.18 -1.76 10.91
CA PHE A 41 2.95 -1.33 12.28
C PHE A 41 2.64 0.18 12.35
N SER A 42 3.39 1.00 11.62
CA SER A 42 3.20 2.46 11.57
C SER A 42 1.83 2.84 11.01
N VAL A 43 1.40 2.15 9.95
CA VAL A 43 0.10 2.31 9.30
C VAL A 43 -1.03 1.91 10.24
N PHE A 44 -0.91 0.75 10.89
CA PHE A 44 -1.87 0.29 11.89
C PHE A 44 -2.01 1.29 13.05
N LEU A 45 -0.90 1.70 13.64
CA LEU A 45 -0.88 2.65 14.75
C LEU A 45 -1.48 4.01 14.35
N SER A 46 -1.18 4.49 13.15
CA SER A 46 -1.71 5.76 12.64
C SER A 46 -3.23 5.70 12.43
N TYR A 47 -3.75 4.58 11.90
CA TYR A 47 -5.18 4.36 11.75
C TYR A 47 -5.90 4.40 13.12
N VAL A 48 -5.39 3.67 14.10
CA VAL A 48 -5.93 3.65 15.47
C VAL A 48 -5.86 5.03 16.12
N LEU A 49 -4.75 5.75 15.95
CA LEU A 49 -4.57 7.10 16.50
C LEU A 49 -5.61 8.09 15.97
N VAL A 50 -5.92 8.07 14.67
CA VAL A 50 -6.93 8.96 14.11
C VAL A 50 -8.32 8.62 14.67
N PHE A 51 -8.65 7.33 14.80
CA PHE A 51 -9.93 6.90 15.36
C PHE A 51 -10.08 7.31 16.83
N VAL A 52 -9.05 7.10 17.66
CA VAL A 52 -9.04 7.50 19.07
C VAL A 52 -9.14 9.02 19.21
N ASN A 53 -8.40 9.78 18.41
CA ASN A 53 -8.49 11.25 18.44
C ASN A 53 -9.85 11.77 17.98
N PHE A 54 -10.49 11.09 17.03
CA PHE A 54 -11.87 11.39 16.63
C PHE A 54 -12.85 11.17 17.79
N LEU A 55 -12.81 10.00 18.44
CA LEU A 55 -13.67 9.73 19.60
C LEU A 55 -13.43 10.70 20.75
N ASN A 56 -12.18 11.07 21.00
CA ASN A 56 -11.83 12.07 22.00
C ASN A 56 -12.41 13.46 21.63
N LEU A 57 -12.28 13.89 20.37
CA LEU A 57 -12.85 15.14 19.89
C LEU A 57 -14.36 15.20 20.08
N VAL A 58 -15.06 14.12 19.71
CA VAL A 58 -16.50 13.96 19.92
C VAL A 58 -16.84 14.07 21.41
N SER A 59 -16.14 13.32 22.26
CA SER A 59 -16.42 13.25 23.70
C SER A 59 -16.25 14.61 24.38
N VAL A 60 -15.25 15.39 23.99
CA VAL A 60 -15.04 16.72 24.55
C VAL A 60 -16.06 17.74 24.01
N ASN A 61 -16.53 17.59 22.78
CA ASN A 61 -17.57 18.46 22.20
C ASN A 61 -18.99 18.18 22.72
N ALA A 62 -19.29 16.94 23.11
CA ALA A 62 -20.60 16.55 23.61
C ALA A 62 -20.89 17.05 25.04
N VAL A 63 -19.87 17.49 25.78
CA VAL A 63 -20.02 17.90 27.17
C VAL A 63 -19.98 19.43 27.26
N ASP A 64 -21.07 20.00 27.77
CA ASP A 64 -21.23 21.44 27.96
C ASP A 64 -20.34 21.90 29.14
N PHE A 65 -19.18 22.46 28.81
CA PHE A 65 -18.21 22.90 29.82
C PHE A 65 -18.07 24.43 29.84
N GLU A 66 -18.53 25.07 30.91
CA GLU A 66 -18.44 26.52 31.13
C GLU A 66 -17.00 27.01 31.44
N CYS A 67 -16.03 26.12 31.61
CA CYS A 67 -14.70 26.46 32.13
C CYS A 67 -13.65 26.71 31.01
N PRO A 68 -12.87 27.82 31.03
CA PRO A 68 -11.93 28.18 29.96
C PRO A 68 -10.77 27.20 29.77
N PHE A 69 -10.38 26.46 30.81
CA PHE A 69 -9.37 25.40 30.72
C PHE A 69 -9.80 24.26 29.77
N VAL A 70 -11.11 24.03 29.66
CA VAL A 70 -11.67 23.00 28.77
C VAL A 70 -11.68 23.45 27.32
N ARG A 71 -11.89 24.76 27.07
CA ARG A 71 -11.78 25.34 25.71
C ARG A 71 -10.38 25.15 25.13
N PHE A 72 -9.32 25.30 25.93
CA PHE A 72 -7.95 25.02 25.49
C PHE A 72 -7.74 23.54 25.13
N ARG A 73 -8.32 22.61 25.91
CA ARG A 73 -8.26 21.17 25.62
C ARG A 73 -9.00 20.81 24.33
N ILE A 74 -10.12 21.47 24.03
CA ILE A 74 -10.84 21.31 22.75
C ILE A 74 -9.93 21.70 21.59
N ILE A 75 -9.36 22.91 21.63
CA ILE A 75 -8.48 23.41 20.56
C ILE A 75 -7.27 22.48 20.36
N ALA A 76 -6.63 22.05 21.46
CA ALA A 76 -5.53 21.10 21.39
C ALA A 76 -5.95 19.75 20.76
N SER A 77 -7.13 19.23 21.13
CA SER A 77 -7.66 17.98 20.57
C SER A 77 -7.98 18.09 19.08
N VAL A 78 -8.54 19.22 18.63
CA VAL A 78 -8.75 19.52 17.21
C VAL A 78 -7.43 19.54 16.45
N ILE A 79 -6.41 20.23 16.97
CA ILE A 79 -5.09 20.32 16.33
C ILE A 79 -4.45 18.93 16.21
N VAL A 80 -4.48 18.12 17.28
CA VAL A 80 -3.93 16.76 17.26
C VAL A 80 -4.70 15.85 16.29
N PHE A 81 -6.03 15.98 16.24
CA PHE A 81 -6.85 15.24 15.28
C PHE A 81 -6.52 15.61 13.83
N LEU A 82 -6.46 16.90 13.50
CA LEU A 82 -6.10 17.36 12.16
C LEU A 82 -4.68 16.93 11.78
N TRP A 83 -3.74 17.00 12.72
CA TRP A 83 -2.37 16.56 12.51
C TRP A 83 -2.27 15.06 12.22
N THR A 84 -2.95 14.23 13.01
CA THR A 84 -2.96 12.78 12.82
C THR A 84 -3.67 12.38 11.53
N LEU A 85 -4.80 13.00 11.22
CA LEU A 85 -5.53 12.79 9.97
C LEU A 85 -4.68 13.16 8.75
N PHE A 86 -3.99 14.30 8.79
CA PHE A 86 -3.11 14.73 7.70
C PHE A 86 -1.95 13.76 7.46
N ASN A 87 -1.30 13.31 8.54
CA ASN A 87 -0.21 12.33 8.42
C ASN A 87 -0.69 10.99 7.87
N PHE A 88 -1.85 10.51 8.33
CA PHE A 88 -2.46 9.29 7.81
C PHE A 88 -2.83 9.41 6.32
N PHE A 89 -3.40 10.55 5.92
CA PHE A 89 -3.73 10.83 4.53
C PHE A 89 -2.47 10.85 3.65
N LYS A 90 -1.41 11.52 4.10
CA LYS A 90 -0.12 11.56 3.40
C LYS A 90 0.49 10.16 3.26
N MET A 91 0.50 9.35 4.32
CA MET A 91 0.99 7.97 4.25
C MET A 91 0.17 7.13 3.28
N THR A 92 -1.15 7.25 3.32
CA THR A 92 -2.04 6.48 2.44
C THR A 92 -1.89 6.88 0.96
N LEU A 93 -1.73 8.18 0.68
CA LEU A 93 -1.44 8.65 -0.68
C LEU A 93 -0.10 8.15 -1.20
N ILE A 94 0.95 8.19 -0.37
CA ILE A 94 2.27 7.69 -0.74
C ILE A 94 2.19 6.19 -1.00
N GLY A 95 1.60 5.42 -0.09
CA GLY A 95 1.49 3.98 -0.29
C GLY A 95 0.59 3.60 -1.46
N THR A 96 -0.47 4.37 -1.75
CA THR A 96 -1.26 4.19 -2.98
C THR A 96 -0.38 4.35 -4.22
N LYS A 97 0.49 5.38 -4.27
CA LYS A 97 1.42 5.53 -5.41
C LYS A 97 2.40 4.36 -5.53
N ILE A 98 2.82 3.79 -4.41
CA ILE A 98 3.71 2.61 -4.43
C ILE A 98 2.94 1.41 -4.98
N ILE A 99 1.67 1.22 -4.58
CA ILE A 99 0.80 0.18 -5.15
C ILE A 99 0.61 0.37 -6.65
N ASP A 100 0.31 1.60 -7.11
CA ASP A 100 0.14 1.91 -8.53
C ASP A 100 1.40 1.52 -9.34
N VAL A 101 2.60 1.83 -8.80
CA VAL A 101 3.88 1.44 -9.42
C VAL A 101 4.09 -0.08 -9.40
N CYS A 102 3.70 -0.76 -8.33
CA CYS A 102 3.75 -2.23 -8.24
C CYS A 102 2.80 -2.90 -9.25
N ASP A 103 1.61 -2.34 -9.47
CA ASP A 103 0.66 -2.84 -10.46
C ASP A 103 1.15 -2.61 -11.91
N GLU A 104 1.73 -1.44 -12.20
CA GLU A 104 2.39 -1.19 -13.48
C GLU A 104 3.53 -2.19 -13.73
N TRP A 105 4.29 -2.50 -12.69
CA TRP A 105 5.35 -3.50 -12.79
C TRP A 105 4.81 -4.91 -13.03
N LYS A 106 3.71 -5.28 -12.38
CA LYS A 106 3.05 -6.58 -12.59
C LYS A 106 2.51 -6.71 -14.02
N LEU A 107 2.01 -5.62 -14.60
CA LEU A 107 1.61 -5.58 -16.01
C LEU A 107 2.81 -5.82 -16.94
N LEU A 108 3.92 -5.11 -16.71
CA LEU A 108 5.17 -5.32 -17.46
C LEU A 108 5.67 -6.77 -17.36
N GLN A 109 5.61 -7.36 -16.17
CA GLN A 109 5.97 -8.76 -15.93
C GLN A 109 5.08 -9.73 -16.72
N LYS A 110 3.76 -9.51 -16.71
CA LYS A 110 2.81 -10.31 -17.49
C LYS A 110 3.05 -10.20 -18.99
N ASP A 111 3.42 -9.01 -19.49
CA ASP A 111 3.75 -8.80 -20.89
C ASP A 111 5.05 -9.51 -21.30
N ILE A 112 6.08 -9.53 -20.45
CA ILE A 112 7.30 -10.31 -20.68
C ILE A 112 6.96 -11.80 -20.83
N VAL A 113 6.19 -12.34 -19.87
CA VAL A 113 5.75 -13.74 -19.92
C VAL A 113 5.00 -14.02 -21.21
N ARG A 114 4.02 -13.17 -21.55
CA ARG A 114 3.17 -13.35 -22.74
C ARG A 114 3.99 -13.33 -24.03
N ASN A 115 4.97 -12.42 -24.15
CA ASN A 115 5.84 -12.34 -25.31
C ASN A 115 6.75 -13.56 -25.40
N CYS A 116 7.31 -14.01 -24.28
CA CYS A 116 8.20 -15.18 -24.26
C CYS A 116 7.46 -16.50 -24.51
N THR A 117 6.19 -16.64 -24.09
CA THR A 117 5.35 -17.82 -24.40
C THR A 117 4.95 -17.91 -25.88
N LYS A 118 4.99 -16.80 -26.63
CA LYS A 118 4.71 -16.80 -28.07
C LYS A 118 5.92 -17.22 -28.91
N THR A 119 7.12 -17.08 -28.36
CA THR A 119 8.35 -17.53 -28.99
C THR A 119 8.49 -19.03 -28.74
N GLU A 120 8.52 -19.85 -29.80
CA GLU A 120 8.78 -21.28 -29.68
C GLU A 120 10.16 -21.50 -29.05
N THR A 121 10.19 -21.79 -27.76
CA THR A 121 11.40 -22.07 -27.00
C THR A 121 11.67 -23.57 -27.06
N SER A 122 12.69 -23.96 -27.83
CA SER A 122 13.11 -25.36 -27.98
C SER A 122 13.99 -25.85 -26.82
N ASN A 123 14.38 -24.96 -25.90
CA ASN A 123 15.40 -25.22 -24.89
C ASN A 123 14.78 -25.44 -23.49
N ALA A 124 15.03 -26.60 -22.88
CA ALA A 124 14.40 -27.00 -21.62
C ALA A 124 14.77 -26.08 -20.44
N ASP A 125 15.98 -25.54 -20.42
CA ASP A 125 16.46 -24.60 -19.38
C ASP A 125 15.75 -23.24 -19.48
N GLU A 126 15.52 -22.76 -20.69
CA GLU A 126 14.78 -21.52 -20.94
C GLU A 126 13.30 -21.66 -20.57
N LEU A 127 12.71 -22.83 -20.84
CA LEU A 127 11.34 -23.16 -20.44
C LEU A 127 11.20 -23.21 -18.90
N THR A 128 12.18 -23.80 -18.21
CA THR A 128 12.20 -23.89 -16.74
C THR A 128 12.33 -22.51 -16.11
N CYS A 129 13.24 -21.67 -16.61
CA CYS A 129 13.35 -20.28 -16.18
C CYS A 129 12.08 -19.48 -16.48
N LEU A 130 11.43 -19.71 -17.63
CA LEU A 130 10.16 -19.06 -17.97
C LEU A 130 9.06 -19.42 -16.98
N MET A 131 8.95 -20.71 -16.61
CA MET A 131 8.00 -21.17 -15.59
C MET A 131 8.27 -20.53 -14.22
N LEU A 132 9.53 -20.39 -13.83
CA LEU A 132 9.93 -19.69 -12.60
C LEU A 132 9.50 -18.22 -12.62
N VAL A 133 9.75 -17.51 -13.72
CA VAL A 133 9.23 -16.13 -13.89
C VAL A 133 7.70 -16.14 -13.76
N LEU A 134 7.01 -17.05 -14.43
CA LEU A 134 5.55 -17.17 -14.38
C LEU A 134 5.01 -17.38 -12.95
N GLU A 135 5.69 -18.18 -12.14
CA GLU A 135 5.28 -18.43 -10.77
C GLU A 135 5.56 -17.24 -9.85
N VAL A 136 6.73 -16.59 -10.00
CA VAL A 136 7.09 -15.43 -9.18
C VAL A 136 6.23 -14.20 -9.53
N THR A 137 5.81 -14.04 -10.78
CA THR A 137 4.93 -12.95 -11.24
C THR A 137 3.48 -13.05 -10.76
N LYS A 138 3.08 -14.20 -10.18
CA LYS A 138 1.75 -14.38 -9.54
C LYS A 138 1.68 -13.78 -8.14
N VAL A 139 2.80 -13.45 -7.52
CA VAL A 139 2.81 -12.88 -6.17
C VAL A 139 2.16 -11.50 -6.21
N ASP A 140 1.00 -11.38 -5.57
CA ASP A 140 0.35 -10.08 -5.42
C ASP A 140 1.12 -9.23 -4.41
N ILE A 141 1.49 -8.02 -4.83
CA ILE A 141 2.19 -7.06 -3.99
C ILE A 141 1.15 -6.11 -3.41
N PHE A 142 0.84 -6.27 -2.12
CA PHE A 142 -0.04 -5.36 -1.39
C PHE A 142 0.68 -4.80 -0.18
N PHE A 143 0.39 -3.56 0.19
CA PHE A 143 0.80 -3.01 1.48
C PHE A 143 -0.36 -3.15 2.46
N THR A 144 -0.11 -3.79 3.59
CA THR A 144 -1.13 -4.01 4.60
C THR A 144 -0.80 -3.29 5.91
N GLY A 145 -1.83 -2.97 6.70
CA GLY A 145 -1.69 -2.63 8.11
C GLY A 145 -1.72 -3.91 8.93
N TRP A 146 -0.62 -4.66 8.97
CA TRP A 146 -0.51 -5.92 9.71
C TRP A 146 -1.52 -6.98 9.26
N GLY A 147 -1.80 -7.03 7.95
CA GLY A 147 -2.78 -7.95 7.36
C GLY A 147 -4.25 -7.63 7.66
N MET A 148 -4.57 -6.63 8.50
CA MET A 148 -5.96 -6.31 8.84
C MET A 148 -6.68 -5.52 7.74
N PHE A 149 -5.95 -4.67 7.03
CA PHE A 149 -6.49 -3.85 5.96
C PHE A 149 -5.42 -3.54 4.93
N GLN A 150 -5.84 -3.36 3.68
CA GLN A 150 -4.97 -2.91 2.59
C GLN A 150 -4.88 -1.39 2.59
N LEU A 151 -3.68 -0.86 2.37
CA LEU A 151 -3.43 0.57 2.34
C LEU A 151 -3.76 1.14 0.95
N ASP A 152 -5.05 1.32 0.66
CA ASP A 152 -5.53 1.83 -0.61
C ASP A 152 -6.45 3.06 -0.44
N ARG A 153 -6.93 3.61 -1.55
CA ARG A 153 -7.91 4.71 -1.53
C ARG A 153 -9.24 4.31 -0.87
N ARG A 154 -9.59 3.02 -0.88
CA ARG A 154 -10.83 2.54 -0.28
C ARG A 154 -10.76 2.64 1.24
N LEU A 155 -9.59 2.40 1.84
CA LEU A 155 -9.37 2.62 3.27
C LEU A 155 -9.64 4.07 3.69
N LEU A 156 -9.16 5.04 2.91
CA LEU A 156 -9.45 6.46 3.16
C LEU A 156 -10.95 6.75 3.09
N LEU A 157 -11.63 6.21 2.08
CA LEU A 157 -13.06 6.41 1.89
C LEU A 157 -13.85 5.83 3.08
N THR A 158 -13.49 4.61 3.50
CA THR A 158 -14.10 3.90 4.63
C THR A 158 -13.91 4.68 5.94
N MET A 159 -12.74 5.28 6.12
CA MET A 159 -12.45 6.11 7.29
C MET A 159 -13.28 7.40 7.31
N VAL A 160 -13.38 8.08 6.18
CA VAL A 160 -14.22 9.28 6.04
C VAL A 160 -15.68 8.93 6.29
N GLU A 161 -16.16 7.83 5.72
CA GLU A 161 -17.52 7.32 5.93
C GLU A 161 -17.79 7.03 7.41
N ALA A 162 -16.86 6.36 8.11
CA ALA A 162 -16.97 6.11 9.54
C ALA A 162 -17.04 7.42 10.34
N ILE A 163 -16.13 8.36 10.09
CA ILE A 163 -16.11 9.67 10.76
C ILE A 163 -17.43 10.42 10.55
N VAL A 164 -17.94 10.48 9.32
CA VAL A 164 -19.21 11.15 9.01
C VAL A 164 -20.37 10.45 9.69
N THR A 165 -20.44 9.12 9.60
CA THR A 165 -21.52 8.31 10.19
C THR A 165 -21.60 8.48 11.70
N TYR A 166 -20.47 8.34 12.40
CA TYR A 166 -20.43 8.55 13.84
C TYR A 166 -20.72 10.01 14.21
N SER A 167 -20.20 10.98 13.45
CA SER A 167 -20.51 12.40 13.71
C SER A 167 -22.02 12.69 13.62
N VAL A 168 -22.70 12.15 12.61
CA VAL A 168 -24.16 12.28 12.46
C VAL A 168 -24.90 11.58 13.60
N LEU A 169 -24.49 10.36 13.95
CA LEU A 169 -25.10 9.60 15.05
C LEU A 169 -24.99 10.39 16.38
N ILE A 170 -23.85 10.99 16.65
CA ILE A 170 -23.66 11.79 17.87
C ILE A 170 -24.42 13.12 17.81
N ALA A 171 -24.48 13.78 16.65
CA ALA A 171 -25.25 15.02 16.50
C ALA A 171 -26.77 14.82 16.61
N THR A 172 -27.26 13.58 16.50
CA THR A 172 -28.68 13.21 16.58
C THR A 172 -29.07 12.57 17.91
N LEU A 173 -28.10 12.30 18.79
CA LEU A 173 -28.27 11.85 20.17
C LEU A 173 -28.47 13.05 21.10
#